data_AF-A0A543DQZ0-F1
#
_entry.id   AF-A0A543DQZ0-F1
#
_cell.length_a   1.000
_cell.length_b   1.000
_cell.length_c   1.000
_cell.angle_alpha   90.00
_cell.angle_beta   90.00
_cell.angle_gamma   90.00
#
_symmetry.space_group_name_H-M   'P 1'
#
loop_
_entity.id
_entity.type
_entity.pdbx_description
1 polymer ?
#
loop_
_entity_poly.entity_id
_entity_poly.type
_entity_poly.pdbx_seq_one_letter_code
_entity_poly.pdbx_strand_id
1 'polypeptide(L)'
;MAITHATVTINKIHVIDSSVNTTAEPGSSAEWYMKFIVNGQQQTWGHDGVRDNTDYALNLTFPNVSLAPNGTITIAASGYEHDDTSANDVLPRLEKTVHPAQDFELGATEWAFSPDSPEGSYKIEYSIKAAQQQQPLGVGRAVGFAVYGIKPNGDLHWYRHDGWKEGTAHWTAGAGGVRISGGWGIYANVFSGGDGVIYGIKPNGDLHWYRHDGWKEGTAHWTAGAGGVRISGGWGIYANVFSGGDGVIYGIKPNGDLHWYRHDGWKEGTAHWTAGAGGVRISGGWGIYANVFSGGDGVIYGIKPNGDLHWYRHDGWKEGTAHWTAGAGGVRISGGWGIYANVFSGGDGVIYGIKPNGDLHWYRHDGWKQGTAHWTAGAGGVRISGGWDIYAGVFGGDTYIEPAG
;
A
#
# COMPACT_ATOMS: atom_id res chain seq x y z
N MET A 1 10.27 18.35 0.55
CA MET A 1 9.48 18.15 -0.69
C MET A 1 8.48 19.28 -0.80
N ALA A 2 8.30 19.88 -1.97
CA ALA A 2 7.20 20.82 -2.19
C ALA A 2 5.90 20.01 -2.34
N ILE A 3 4.86 20.39 -1.61
CA ILE A 3 3.54 19.83 -1.87
C ILE A 3 3.11 20.38 -3.25
N THR A 4 2.81 19.52 -4.23
CA THR A 4 2.40 19.95 -5.59
C THR A 4 0.89 19.83 -5.79
N HIS A 5 0.22 18.96 -5.02
CA HIS A 5 -1.24 18.82 -5.02
C HIS A 5 -1.78 18.54 -3.61
N ALA A 6 -2.99 19.00 -3.31
CA ALA A 6 -3.68 18.81 -2.04
C ALA A 6 -5.12 18.30 -2.22
N THR A 7 -5.67 17.64 -1.20
CA THR A 7 -7.12 17.50 -1.04
C THR A 7 -7.55 18.47 0.03
N VAL A 8 -8.45 19.39 -0.33
CA VAL A 8 -8.97 20.39 0.58
C VAL A 8 -10.41 20.03 0.90
N THR A 9 -10.77 20.03 2.17
CA THR A 9 -12.16 19.81 2.61
C THR A 9 -12.62 21.05 3.35
N ILE A 10 -13.74 21.64 2.94
CA ILE A 10 -14.44 22.67 3.73
C ILE A 10 -15.41 21.90 4.63
N ASN A 11 -15.10 21.84 5.92
CA ASN A 11 -15.80 20.97 6.86
C ASN A 11 -17.14 21.59 7.27
N LYS A 12 -17.13 22.88 7.61
CA LYS A 12 -18.33 23.62 8.05
C LYS A 12 -18.21 25.12 7.79
N ILE A 13 -19.35 25.80 7.84
CA ILE A 13 -19.48 27.25 7.90
C ILE A 13 -20.11 27.62 9.25
N HIS A 14 -19.56 28.64 9.89
CA HIS A 14 -20.14 29.27 11.08
C HIS A 14 -20.63 30.65 10.68
N VAL A 15 -21.91 30.90 10.89
CA VAL A 15 -22.52 32.20 10.62
C VAL A 15 -22.36 33.07 11.86
N ILE A 16 -21.74 34.23 11.69
CA ILE A 16 -21.46 35.17 12.76
C ILE A 16 -22.64 36.12 12.91
N ASP A 17 -23.03 36.72 11.78
CA ASP A 17 -24.16 37.63 11.66
C ASP A 17 -24.86 37.34 10.34
N SER A 18 -26.18 37.29 10.34
CA SER A 18 -27.01 37.23 9.15
C SER A 18 -27.71 38.57 8.98
N SER A 19 -27.88 39.02 7.73
CA SER A 19 -28.46 40.35 7.43
C SER A 19 -29.86 40.57 8.05
N VAL A 20 -30.52 39.49 8.46
CA VAL A 20 -31.87 39.43 9.05
C VAL A 20 -31.99 39.96 10.48
N ASN A 21 -30.95 40.54 11.08
CA ASN A 21 -30.98 40.99 12.47
C ASN A 21 -31.85 42.25 12.72
N THR A 22 -32.74 42.60 11.78
CA THR A 22 -33.80 43.58 12.04
C THR A 22 -35.15 42.86 12.07
N THR A 23 -35.89 43.07 13.15
CA THR A 23 -37.16 42.40 13.49
C THR A 23 -38.34 42.78 12.56
N ALA A 24 -38.10 43.02 11.27
CA ALA A 24 -39.04 43.70 10.39
C ALA A 24 -39.09 43.13 8.95
N GLU A 25 -38.89 41.83 8.76
CA GLU A 25 -39.23 41.15 7.50
C GLU A 25 -40.25 40.02 7.76
N PRO A 26 -41.36 39.92 7.00
CA PRO A 26 -42.30 38.82 7.09
C PRO A 26 -41.78 37.59 6.32
N GLY A 27 -40.67 37.01 6.77
CA GLY A 27 -40.04 35.83 6.17
C GLY A 27 -38.87 35.34 7.04
N SER A 28 -39.14 34.55 8.07
CA SER A 28 -38.19 34.29 9.16
C SER A 28 -37.11 33.24 8.86
N SER A 29 -36.47 33.30 7.69
CA SER A 29 -35.36 32.40 7.35
C SER A 29 -34.43 33.00 6.29
N ALA A 30 -33.20 33.37 6.67
CA ALA A 30 -32.13 33.62 5.72
C ALA A 30 -31.89 32.36 4.87
N GLU A 31 -32.05 32.46 3.55
CA GLU A 31 -31.67 31.40 2.62
C GLU A 31 -30.33 31.77 1.99
N TRP A 32 -29.26 31.10 2.38
CA TRP A 32 -27.93 31.41 1.85
C TRP A 32 -27.56 30.48 0.71
N TYR A 33 -27.16 31.07 -0.41
CA TYR A 33 -26.59 30.35 -1.56
C TYR A 33 -25.12 30.71 -1.71
N MET A 34 -24.26 29.76 -1.30
CA MET A 34 -22.82 29.93 -1.25
C MET A 34 -22.12 29.17 -2.36
N LYS A 35 -21.11 29.81 -2.93
CA LYS A 35 -20.14 29.24 -3.86
C LYS A 35 -18.77 29.23 -3.21
N PHE A 36 -18.14 28.07 -3.23
CA PHE A 36 -16.80 27.84 -2.72
C PHE A 36 -15.85 27.51 -3.86
N ILE A 37 -14.70 28.18 -3.89
CA ILE A 37 -13.65 27.97 -4.88
C ILE A 37 -12.35 27.59 -4.18
N VAL A 38 -11.69 26.53 -4.64
CA VAL A 38 -10.34 26.14 -4.21
C VAL A 38 -9.45 25.95 -5.44
N ASN A 39 -8.46 26.83 -5.64
CA ASN A 39 -7.61 26.92 -6.84
C ASN A 39 -8.34 26.60 -8.16
N GLY A 40 -9.49 27.25 -8.38
CA GLY A 40 -10.28 27.12 -9.61
C GLY A 40 -11.30 25.98 -9.64
N GLN A 41 -11.26 25.04 -8.70
CA GLN A 41 -12.36 24.08 -8.50
C GLN A 41 -13.51 24.73 -7.75
N GLN A 42 -14.75 24.40 -8.11
CA GLN A 42 -15.95 25.05 -7.55
C GLN A 42 -16.94 24.02 -7.01
N GLN A 43 -17.52 24.32 -5.84
CA GLN A 43 -18.71 23.66 -5.32
C GLN A 43 -19.67 24.69 -4.74
N THR A 44 -20.92 24.29 -4.52
CA THR A 44 -21.98 25.17 -4.01
C THR A 44 -22.67 24.53 -2.82
N TRP A 45 -23.21 25.36 -1.94
CA TRP A 45 -24.04 24.97 -0.81
C TRP A 45 -25.22 25.94 -0.69
N GLY A 46 -26.39 25.40 -0.38
CA GLY A 46 -27.59 26.17 -0.10
C GLY A 46 -28.20 25.70 1.22
N HIS A 47 -28.74 26.61 2.01
CA HIS A 47 -29.44 26.25 3.24
C HIS A 47 -30.48 27.29 3.62
N ASP A 48 -31.67 26.81 3.99
CA ASP A 48 -32.78 27.65 4.41
C ASP A 48 -32.77 27.82 5.93
N GLY A 49 -33.13 29.00 6.43
CA GLY A 49 -33.19 29.25 7.87
C GLY A 49 -31.81 29.32 8.51
N VAL A 50 -30.89 29.98 7.82
CA VAL A 50 -29.58 30.34 8.37
C VAL A 50 -29.78 31.26 9.57
N ARG A 51 -29.02 31.01 10.64
CA ARG A 51 -29.14 31.71 11.92
C ARG A 51 -27.77 32.18 12.39
N ASP A 52 -27.77 33.33 13.07
CA ASP A 52 -26.61 33.85 13.77
C ASP A 52 -26.01 32.83 14.73
N ASN A 53 -24.70 32.89 14.88
CA ASN A 53 -23.90 32.08 15.80
C ASN A 53 -24.13 30.56 15.67
N THR A 54 -24.41 30.07 14.45
CA THR A 54 -24.74 28.67 14.17
C THR A 54 -23.73 28.03 13.22
N ASP A 55 -23.35 26.77 13.52
CA ASP A 55 -22.50 25.94 12.67
C ASP A 55 -23.35 25.07 11.72
N TYR A 56 -23.00 25.08 10.43
CA TYR A 56 -23.58 24.21 9.42
C TYR A 56 -22.50 23.33 8.79
N ALA A 57 -22.69 22.02 8.83
CA ALA A 57 -21.76 21.06 8.24
C ALA A 57 -21.85 21.10 6.70
N LEU A 58 -20.69 21.21 6.05
CA LEU A 58 -20.56 21.32 4.59
C LEU A 58 -19.97 20.04 3.99
N ASN A 59 -18.84 19.55 4.54
CA ASN A 59 -18.08 18.40 4.05
C ASN A 59 -17.75 18.44 2.53
N LEU A 60 -17.58 19.64 1.97
CA LEU A 60 -17.30 19.85 0.56
C LEU A 60 -15.84 19.49 0.27
N THR A 61 -15.62 18.47 -0.56
CA THR A 61 -14.28 17.92 -0.85
C THR A 61 -13.79 18.32 -2.22
N PHE A 62 -12.61 18.94 -2.27
CA PHE A 62 -11.91 19.38 -3.48
C PHE A 62 -10.65 18.51 -3.67
N PRO A 63 -10.71 17.47 -4.53
CA PRO A 63 -9.59 16.56 -4.73
C PRO A 63 -8.57 17.13 -5.73
N ASN A 64 -7.29 16.75 -5.61
CA ASN A 64 -6.24 17.08 -6.60
C ASN A 64 -6.07 18.58 -6.88
N VAL A 65 -6.18 19.42 -5.86
CA VAL A 65 -5.94 20.87 -5.93
C VAL A 65 -4.47 21.12 -6.24
N SER A 66 -4.15 21.61 -7.45
CA SER A 66 -2.78 21.92 -7.86
C SER A 66 -2.21 23.10 -7.07
N LEU A 67 -0.94 22.99 -6.67
CA LEU A 67 -0.16 24.01 -5.98
C LEU A 67 0.86 24.66 -6.91
N ALA A 68 0.90 24.32 -8.19
CA ALA A 68 1.80 24.97 -9.15
C ALA A 68 1.20 26.28 -9.70
N PRO A 69 2.00 27.32 -9.97
CA PRO A 69 3.47 27.39 -9.83
C PRO A 69 3.96 27.89 -8.46
N ASN A 70 3.09 28.44 -7.61
CA ASN A 70 3.49 29.26 -6.45
C ASN A 70 3.44 28.55 -5.08
N GLY A 71 3.05 27.28 -5.04
CA GLY A 71 2.97 26.46 -3.83
C GLY A 71 1.76 26.73 -2.94
N THR A 72 0.79 27.55 -3.35
CA THR A 72 -0.29 28.05 -2.49
C THR A 72 -1.65 27.42 -2.76
N ILE A 73 -2.50 27.42 -1.72
CA ILE A 73 -3.94 27.14 -1.84
C ILE A 73 -4.69 28.45 -1.58
N THR A 74 -5.49 28.87 -2.54
CA THR A 74 -6.47 29.94 -2.37
C THR A 74 -7.83 29.32 -2.19
N ILE A 75 -8.42 29.57 -1.02
CA ILE A 75 -9.79 29.22 -0.65
C ILE A 75 -10.60 30.50 -0.72
N ALA A 76 -11.66 30.51 -1.52
CA ALA A 76 -12.57 31.63 -1.64
C ALA A 76 -14.02 31.17 -1.42
N ALA A 77 -14.80 32.02 -0.77
CA ALA A 77 -16.24 31.86 -0.62
C ALA A 77 -16.95 33.16 -0.99
N SER A 78 -18.09 33.03 -1.65
CA SER A 78 -18.94 34.14 -2.06
C SER A 78 -20.36 33.62 -2.21
N GLY A 79 -21.35 34.43 -1.92
CA GLY A 79 -22.74 34.02 -2.07
C GLY A 79 -23.67 35.20 -2.04
N TYR A 80 -24.94 34.88 -1.98
CA TYR A 80 -25.98 35.85 -1.68
C TYR A 80 -26.96 35.23 -0.70
N GLU A 81 -27.57 36.10 0.08
CA GLU A 81 -28.80 35.80 0.78
C GLU A 81 -29.96 35.99 -0.20
N HIS A 82 -30.78 34.96 -0.33
CA HIS A 82 -31.99 35.01 -1.13
C HIS A 82 -33.14 35.47 -0.24
N ASP A 83 -33.73 36.59 -0.60
CA ASP A 83 -34.90 37.17 0.04
C ASP A 83 -36.13 36.85 -0.82
N ASP A 84 -37.24 36.47 -0.19
CA ASP A 84 -38.51 36.17 -0.86
C ASP A 84 -39.31 37.44 -1.25
N THR A 85 -38.90 38.62 -0.77
CA THR A 85 -39.61 39.90 -0.95
C THR A 85 -38.76 41.08 -1.45
N SER A 86 -37.43 41.02 -1.35
CA SER A 86 -36.52 42.05 -1.87
C SER A 86 -35.43 41.50 -2.82
N ALA A 87 -34.44 42.32 -3.17
CA ALA A 87 -33.38 41.91 -4.08
C ALA A 87 -32.31 41.11 -3.31
N ASN A 88 -31.80 40.02 -3.89
CA ASN A 88 -30.77 39.20 -3.26
C ASN A 88 -29.56 40.02 -2.78
N ASP A 89 -29.27 39.93 -1.48
CA ASP A 89 -28.16 40.65 -0.86
C ASP A 89 -26.86 39.87 -1.00
N VAL A 90 -25.82 40.54 -1.50
CA VAL A 90 -24.53 39.89 -1.78
C VAL A 90 -23.73 39.77 -0.49
N LEU A 91 -23.45 38.53 -0.09
CA LEU A 91 -22.63 38.24 1.08
C LEU A 91 -21.16 38.63 0.82
N PRO A 92 -20.41 39.06 1.86
CA PRO A 92 -19.03 39.46 1.70
C PRO A 92 -18.17 38.31 1.17
N ARG A 93 -17.32 38.64 0.19
CA ARG A 93 -16.36 37.68 -0.36
C ARG A 93 -15.26 37.39 0.65
N LEU A 94 -15.09 36.12 0.97
CA LEU A 94 -13.94 35.59 1.69
C LEU A 94 -12.90 35.12 0.68
N GLU A 95 -11.64 35.48 0.90
CA GLU A 95 -10.50 34.91 0.19
C GLU A 95 -9.33 34.72 1.16
N LYS A 96 -8.81 33.50 1.24
CA LYS A 96 -7.68 33.12 2.07
C LYS A 96 -6.67 32.35 1.24
N THR A 97 -5.46 32.86 1.17
CA THR A 97 -4.31 32.11 0.63
C THR A 97 -3.53 31.49 1.79
N VAL A 98 -3.17 30.22 1.66
CA VAL A 98 -2.33 29.50 2.62
C VAL A 98 -1.13 28.84 1.94
N HIS A 99 -0.02 28.84 2.65
CA HIS A 99 1.22 28.17 2.32
C HIS A 99 1.34 26.87 3.13
N PRO A 100 1.27 25.70 2.49
CA PRO A 100 1.45 24.42 3.19
C PRO A 100 2.80 24.35 3.91
N ALA A 101 2.79 23.92 5.18
CA ALA A 101 3.93 23.85 6.11
C ALA A 101 4.43 25.17 6.73
N GLN A 102 3.93 26.34 6.32
CA GLN A 102 4.20 27.63 6.99
C GLN A 102 2.99 28.13 7.79
N ASP A 103 1.79 27.98 7.23
CA ASP A 103 0.58 28.58 7.82
C ASP A 103 -0.33 27.57 8.54
N PHE A 104 -0.13 26.26 8.32
CA PHE A 104 -0.94 25.20 8.94
C PHE A 104 -0.25 23.83 8.83
N GLU A 105 -0.58 22.91 9.75
CA GLU A 105 -0.10 21.51 9.72
C GLU A 105 -1.04 20.59 8.91
N LEU A 106 -0.49 19.65 8.14
CA LEU A 106 -1.31 18.72 7.33
C LEU A 106 -2.25 17.88 8.21
N GLY A 107 -3.52 17.85 7.81
CA GLY A 107 -4.57 17.15 8.56
C GLY A 107 -5.14 17.97 9.74
N ALA A 108 -4.55 19.12 10.07
CA ALA A 108 -5.15 20.08 10.99
C ALA A 108 -6.35 20.79 10.34
N THR A 109 -7.16 21.39 11.20
CA THR A 109 -8.33 22.19 10.84
C THR A 109 -8.08 23.65 11.18
N GLU A 110 -8.40 24.56 10.26
CA GLU A 110 -8.16 25.99 10.40
C GLU A 110 -9.40 26.79 9.99
N TRP A 111 -9.47 28.04 10.45
CA TRP A 111 -10.57 28.96 10.14
C TRP A 111 -10.15 30.08 9.18
N ALA A 112 -11.00 30.37 8.20
CA ALA A 112 -10.94 31.59 7.39
C ALA A 112 -12.20 32.44 7.63
N PHE A 113 -12.05 33.76 7.68
CA PHE A 113 -13.10 34.69 8.07
C PHE A 113 -13.48 35.58 6.89
N SER A 114 -14.78 35.83 6.70
CA SER A 114 -15.24 36.90 5.83
C SER A 114 -14.97 38.24 6.51
N PRO A 115 -14.87 39.34 5.74
CA PRO A 115 -15.04 40.68 6.29
C PRO A 115 -16.39 40.82 7.00
N ASP A 116 -16.46 41.75 7.94
CA ASP A 116 -17.73 42.23 8.48
C ASP A 116 -18.49 43.00 7.40
N SER A 117 -19.80 42.78 7.33
CA SER A 117 -20.69 43.41 6.37
C SER A 117 -22.06 43.63 7.01
N PRO A 118 -22.78 44.71 6.67
CA PRO A 118 -24.19 44.86 7.02
C PRO A 118 -25.06 43.70 6.50
N GLU A 119 -24.64 43.09 5.39
CA GLU A 119 -25.32 41.94 4.78
C GLU A 119 -24.99 40.60 5.44
N GLY A 120 -24.31 40.62 6.60
CA GLY A 120 -23.91 39.43 7.35
C GLY A 120 -22.45 39.02 7.16
N SER A 121 -21.94 38.23 8.10
CA SER A 121 -20.55 37.75 8.13
C SER A 121 -20.48 36.30 8.60
N TYR A 122 -19.41 35.61 8.19
CA TYR A 122 -19.24 34.19 8.43
C TYR A 122 -17.76 33.80 8.46
N LYS A 123 -17.51 32.58 8.93
CA LYS A 123 -16.20 31.94 8.84
C LYS A 123 -16.34 30.49 8.40
N ILE A 124 -15.34 29.95 7.73
CA ILE A 124 -15.32 28.56 7.28
C ILE A 124 -14.19 27.81 7.95
N GLU A 125 -14.48 26.58 8.37
CA GLU A 125 -13.48 25.64 8.84
C GLU A 125 -13.07 24.74 7.68
N TYR A 126 -11.77 24.64 7.43
CA TYR A 126 -11.23 23.77 6.38
C TYR A 126 -10.13 22.88 6.92
N SER A 127 -9.99 21.71 6.32
CA SER A 127 -8.85 20.81 6.51
C SER A 127 -8.14 20.58 5.19
N ILE A 128 -6.82 20.45 5.26
CA ILE A 128 -6.00 20.18 4.07
C ILE A 128 -5.21 18.92 4.33
N LYS A 129 -5.41 17.95 3.46
CA LYS A 129 -4.62 16.73 3.41
C LYS A 129 -3.74 16.83 2.17
N ALA A 130 -2.50 16.35 2.25
CA ALA A 130 -1.73 16.18 1.03
C ALA A 130 -2.54 15.26 0.11
N ALA A 131 -2.82 15.71 -1.12
CA ALA A 131 -3.23 14.76 -2.14
C ALA A 131 -2.00 13.88 -2.34
N GLN A 132 -2.20 12.56 -2.33
CA GLN A 132 -1.12 11.61 -2.57
C GLN A 132 -0.32 12.08 -3.79
N GLN A 133 0.89 12.58 -3.56
CA GLN A 133 1.80 12.85 -4.66
C GLN A 133 2.38 11.53 -5.11
N GLN A 134 2.16 11.21 -6.39
CA GLN A 134 3.24 10.66 -7.18
C GLN A 134 4.40 11.65 -7.10
N GLN A 135 5.43 11.34 -6.33
CA GLN A 135 6.68 12.08 -6.42
C GLN A 135 7.23 11.91 -7.84
N PRO A 136 7.69 12.99 -8.50
CA PRO A 136 8.67 12.81 -9.57
C PRO A 136 9.88 12.11 -8.95
N LEU A 137 10.42 11.11 -9.65
CA LEU A 137 11.61 10.33 -9.28
C LEU A 137 12.72 11.25 -8.76
N GLY A 138 12.71 11.50 -7.46
CA GLY A 138 13.62 12.38 -6.76
C GLY A 138 14.71 11.52 -6.15
N VAL A 139 15.95 11.78 -6.56
CA VAL A 139 17.14 11.10 -6.06
C VAL A 139 17.30 11.44 -4.58
N GLY A 140 16.71 10.59 -3.72
CA GLY A 140 16.54 10.82 -2.29
C GLY A 140 16.01 9.57 -1.57
N ARG A 141 16.85 8.52 -1.54
CA ARG A 141 16.91 7.39 -0.60
C ARG A 141 15.66 6.51 -0.44
N ALA A 142 15.59 5.44 -1.23
CA ALA A 142 14.57 4.40 -1.11
C ALA A 142 14.83 3.58 0.17
N VAL A 143 13.85 3.48 1.08
CA VAL A 143 13.83 2.43 2.11
C VAL A 143 12.43 1.87 2.08
N GLY A 144 12.30 0.58 1.77
CA GLY A 144 10.99 0.01 1.52
C GLY A 144 11.04 -1.45 1.12
N PHE A 145 9.89 -2.10 1.19
CA PHE A 145 9.70 -3.47 0.73
C PHE A 145 8.96 -3.47 -0.62
N ALA A 146 9.58 -4.05 -1.64
CA ALA A 146 8.94 -4.19 -2.94
C ALA A 146 7.80 -5.22 -2.88
N VAL A 147 6.66 -4.90 -3.49
CA VAL A 147 5.51 -5.82 -3.63
C VAL A 147 5.12 -5.84 -5.10
N TYR A 148 4.89 -7.05 -5.62
CA TYR A 148 4.50 -7.26 -7.01
C TYR A 148 3.10 -7.85 -7.11
N GLY A 149 2.32 -7.34 -8.06
CA GLY A 149 0.98 -7.85 -8.38
C GLY A 149 0.87 -8.20 -9.85
N ILE A 150 0.37 -9.39 -10.17
CA ILE A 150 0.09 -9.85 -11.53
C ILE A 150 -1.40 -9.71 -11.77
N LYS A 151 -1.79 -8.86 -12.72
CA LYS A 151 -3.20 -8.72 -13.13
C LYS A 151 -3.64 -9.93 -13.97
N PRO A 152 -4.95 -10.22 -14.06
CA PRO A 152 -5.48 -11.29 -14.91
C PRO A 152 -5.06 -11.21 -16.39
N ASN A 153 -4.80 -9.99 -16.90
CA ASN A 153 -4.30 -9.77 -18.26
C ASN A 153 -2.78 -10.06 -18.42
N GLY A 154 -2.09 -10.46 -17.35
CA GLY A 154 -0.66 -10.75 -17.33
C GLY A 154 0.24 -9.52 -17.14
N ASP A 155 -0.31 -8.36 -16.82
CA ASP A 155 0.51 -7.19 -16.47
C ASP A 155 1.11 -7.35 -15.06
N LEU A 156 2.42 -7.11 -14.96
CA LEU A 156 3.14 -7.05 -13.69
C LEU A 156 3.19 -5.60 -13.21
N HIS A 157 2.60 -5.38 -12.04
CA HIS A 157 2.63 -4.11 -11.32
C HIS A 157 3.59 -4.20 -10.14
N TRP A 158 4.24 -3.09 -9.86
CA TRP A 158 5.14 -2.89 -8.73
C TRP A 158 4.57 -1.84 -7.78
N TYR A 159 4.82 -2.08 -6.51
CA TYR A 159 4.59 -1.18 -5.38
C TYR A 159 5.80 -1.23 -4.46
N ARG A 160 5.96 -0.22 -3.61
CA ARG A 160 6.87 -0.30 -2.47
C ARG A 160 6.16 0.14 -1.21
N HIS A 161 6.16 -0.74 -0.21
CA HIS A 161 5.68 -0.44 1.11
C HIS A 161 6.82 0.19 1.91
N ASP A 162 6.77 1.51 2.07
CA ASP A 162 7.80 2.27 2.78
C ASP A 162 7.68 2.10 4.29
N GLY A 163 6.44 1.94 4.79
CA GLY A 163 6.12 1.70 6.20
C GLY A 163 6.29 0.25 6.67
N TRP A 164 7.07 -0.56 5.96
CA TRP A 164 7.11 -2.02 6.15
C TRP A 164 7.64 -2.47 7.51
N LYS A 165 8.48 -1.68 8.19
CA LYS A 165 9.05 -2.06 9.49
C LYS A 165 8.06 -1.87 10.63
N GLU A 166 7.25 -0.83 10.54
CA GLU A 166 6.36 -0.34 11.60
C GLU A 166 4.87 -0.55 11.30
N GLY A 167 4.53 -0.93 10.07
CA GLY A 167 3.16 -1.20 9.65
C GLY A 167 2.33 0.05 9.34
N THR A 168 2.96 1.18 9.02
CA THR A 168 2.25 2.39 8.59
C THR A 168 1.82 2.25 7.12
N ALA A 169 0.66 2.78 6.75
CA ALA A 169 0.14 2.72 5.37
C ALA A 169 0.88 3.67 4.40
N HIS A 170 2.21 3.67 4.41
CA HIS A 170 3.04 4.52 3.58
C HIS A 170 3.55 3.74 2.37
N TRP A 171 3.14 4.18 1.17
CA TRP A 171 3.36 3.47 -0.08
C TRP A 171 3.92 4.39 -1.17
N THR A 172 4.84 3.85 -1.95
CA THR A 172 5.28 4.39 -3.24
C THR A 172 4.61 3.60 -4.37
N ALA A 173 4.40 4.26 -5.52
CA ALA A 173 3.69 3.83 -6.74
C ALA A 173 2.22 4.27 -6.88
N GLY A 174 1.63 4.94 -5.88
CA GLY A 174 0.27 5.48 -5.93
C GLY A 174 -0.83 4.41 -6.05
N ALA A 175 -2.08 4.84 -6.22
CA ALA A 175 -3.21 3.94 -6.40
C ALA A 175 -3.08 3.12 -7.70
N GLY A 176 -3.11 1.79 -7.59
CA GLY A 176 -3.01 0.87 -8.72
C GLY A 176 -1.60 0.47 -9.16
N GLY A 177 -0.56 1.03 -8.53
CA GLY A 177 0.85 0.64 -8.72
C GLY A 177 1.41 0.99 -10.10
N VAL A 178 2.72 0.81 -10.27
CA VAL A 178 3.40 1.08 -11.55
C VAL A 178 3.46 -0.21 -12.36
N ARG A 179 2.92 -0.21 -13.57
CA ARG A 179 3.10 -1.33 -14.51
C ARG A 179 4.55 -1.35 -15.00
N ILE A 180 5.27 -2.43 -14.73
CA ILE A 180 6.70 -2.57 -15.05
C ILE A 180 7.00 -3.61 -16.14
N SER A 181 6.04 -4.49 -16.46
CA SER A 181 6.19 -5.52 -17.50
C SER A 181 4.82 -6.13 -17.85
N GLY A 182 4.76 -6.94 -18.92
CA GLY A 182 3.58 -7.68 -19.34
C GLY A 182 3.92 -9.12 -19.77
N GLY A 183 2.89 -9.95 -19.96
CA GLY A 183 3.05 -11.34 -20.39
C GLY A 183 3.29 -12.35 -19.26
N TRP A 184 3.07 -11.96 -18.00
CA TRP A 184 3.29 -12.83 -16.83
C TRP A 184 2.20 -13.88 -16.63
N GLY A 185 1.05 -13.75 -17.31
CA GLY A 185 -0.04 -14.73 -17.27
C GLY A 185 0.29 -16.09 -17.87
N ILE A 186 1.48 -16.26 -18.49
CA ILE A 186 1.96 -17.55 -19.01
C ILE A 186 2.53 -18.47 -17.94
N TYR A 187 2.76 -17.96 -16.73
CA TYR A 187 3.39 -18.69 -15.63
C TYR A 187 2.34 -19.28 -14.70
N ALA A 188 2.54 -20.55 -14.32
CA ALA A 188 1.70 -21.22 -13.33
C ALA A 188 2.06 -20.80 -11.89
N ASN A 189 3.31 -20.38 -11.66
CA ASN A 189 3.79 -19.86 -10.37
C ASN A 189 4.85 -18.78 -10.63
N VAL A 190 4.79 -17.68 -9.89
CA VAL A 190 5.76 -16.58 -9.92
C VAL A 190 6.11 -16.20 -8.48
N PHE A 191 7.40 -16.10 -8.18
CA PHE A 191 7.89 -15.77 -6.85
C PHE A 191 9.20 -14.98 -6.91
N SER A 192 9.48 -14.15 -5.91
CA SER A 192 10.76 -13.42 -5.85
C SER A 192 11.89 -14.31 -5.35
N GLY A 193 13.09 -14.06 -5.86
CA GLY A 193 14.36 -14.57 -5.35
C GLY A 193 15.11 -13.63 -4.40
N GLY A 194 14.57 -12.44 -4.11
CA GLY A 194 15.29 -11.35 -3.47
C GLY A 194 16.09 -10.48 -4.45
N ASP A 195 16.52 -9.29 -4.04
CA ASP A 195 17.34 -8.33 -4.80
C ASP A 195 16.89 -8.11 -6.26
N GLY A 196 15.59 -7.92 -6.48
CA GLY A 196 15.01 -7.71 -7.81
C GLY A 196 14.93 -8.96 -8.69
N VAL A 197 15.33 -10.13 -8.19
CA VAL A 197 15.20 -11.40 -8.90
C VAL A 197 13.77 -11.91 -8.80
N ILE A 198 13.25 -12.37 -9.94
CA ILE A 198 11.91 -12.97 -10.06
C ILE A 198 12.04 -14.28 -10.82
N TYR A 199 11.42 -15.33 -10.29
CA TYR A 199 11.32 -16.64 -10.92
C TYR A 199 9.91 -16.88 -11.41
N GLY A 200 9.79 -17.48 -12.59
CA GLY A 200 8.52 -17.93 -13.17
C GLY A 200 8.59 -19.39 -13.58
N ILE A 201 7.61 -20.20 -13.19
CA ILE A 201 7.49 -21.60 -13.60
C ILE A 201 6.38 -21.71 -14.63
N LYS A 202 6.74 -22.12 -15.84
CA LYS A 202 5.75 -22.39 -16.90
C LYS A 202 4.99 -23.69 -16.61
N PRO A 203 3.78 -23.89 -17.17
CA PRO A 203 3.02 -25.13 -17.02
C PRO A 203 3.79 -26.40 -17.43
N ASN A 204 4.74 -26.29 -18.36
CA ASN A 204 5.60 -27.40 -18.78
C ASN A 204 6.75 -27.71 -17.77
N GLY A 205 6.84 -26.97 -16.66
CA GLY A 205 7.85 -27.14 -15.63
C GLY A 205 9.17 -26.42 -15.89
N ASP A 206 9.25 -25.55 -16.91
CA ASP A 206 10.45 -24.73 -17.13
C ASP A 206 10.53 -23.57 -16.14
N LEU A 207 11.67 -23.46 -15.45
CA LEU A 207 11.98 -22.34 -14.57
C LEU A 207 12.69 -21.24 -15.35
N HIS A 208 12.08 -20.07 -15.36
CA HIS A 208 12.61 -18.85 -15.95
C HIS A 208 13.05 -17.89 -14.86
N TRP A 209 14.15 -17.20 -15.10
CA TRP A 209 14.73 -16.17 -14.26
C TRP A 209 14.59 -14.81 -14.93
N TYR A 210 14.35 -13.82 -14.09
CA TYR A 210 14.27 -12.42 -14.45
C TYR A 210 14.97 -11.58 -13.40
N ARG A 211 15.50 -10.43 -13.84
CA ARG A 211 16.10 -9.42 -12.97
C ARG A 211 15.50 -8.07 -13.28
N HIS A 212 14.70 -7.58 -12.34
CA HIS A 212 14.13 -6.24 -12.34
C HIS A 212 15.12 -5.31 -11.64
N ASP A 213 15.93 -4.57 -12.39
CA ASP A 213 16.95 -3.68 -11.83
C ASP A 213 16.35 -2.43 -11.19
N GLY A 214 15.17 -2.01 -11.68
CA GLY A 214 14.41 -0.89 -11.13
C GLY A 214 13.58 -1.23 -9.89
N TRP A 215 13.84 -2.36 -9.22
CA TRP A 215 13.00 -2.85 -8.12
C TRP A 215 12.93 -1.93 -6.90
N LYS A 216 13.88 -1.00 -6.74
CA LYS A 216 13.91 -0.07 -5.60
C LYS A 216 13.04 1.14 -5.84
N GLU A 217 12.90 1.57 -7.09
CA GLU A 217 12.24 2.82 -7.49
C GLU A 217 11.03 2.63 -8.41
N GLY A 218 10.80 1.41 -8.91
CA GLY A 218 9.68 1.05 -9.77
C GLY A 218 9.87 1.33 -11.25
N THR A 219 11.11 1.55 -11.72
CA THR A 219 11.39 1.74 -13.16
C THR A 219 11.38 0.40 -13.88
N ALA A 220 10.85 0.34 -15.11
CA ALA A 220 10.77 -0.89 -15.90
C ALA A 220 12.13 -1.30 -16.51
N HIS A 221 13.17 -1.36 -15.69
CA HIS A 221 14.54 -1.70 -16.10
C HIS A 221 14.80 -3.17 -15.81
N TRP A 222 15.24 -3.92 -16.82
CA TRP A 222 15.42 -5.36 -16.75
C TRP A 222 16.73 -5.82 -17.36
N THR A 223 17.49 -6.64 -16.62
CA THR A 223 18.63 -7.38 -17.17
C THR A 223 18.13 -8.53 -18.04
N ALA A 224 18.80 -8.76 -19.18
CA ALA A 224 18.40 -9.70 -20.25
C ALA A 224 17.04 -9.41 -20.90
N GLY A 225 16.47 -8.21 -20.69
CA GLY A 225 15.20 -7.76 -21.28
C GLY A 225 13.96 -8.44 -20.69
N ALA A 226 12.79 -8.13 -21.26
CA ALA A 226 11.49 -8.60 -20.74
C ALA A 226 11.18 -10.09 -21.03
N GLY A 227 12.04 -10.80 -21.74
CA GLY A 227 11.82 -12.20 -22.14
C GLY A 227 12.19 -13.24 -21.08
N GLY A 228 13.05 -12.87 -20.12
CA GLY A 228 13.60 -13.79 -19.11
C GLY A 228 14.53 -14.85 -19.69
N VAL A 229 15.22 -15.58 -18.82
CA VAL A 229 16.16 -16.64 -19.18
C VAL A 229 15.69 -17.96 -18.59
N ARG A 230 15.54 -19.00 -19.42
CA ARG A 230 15.28 -20.35 -18.92
C ARG A 230 16.54 -20.92 -18.27
N ILE A 231 16.47 -21.22 -16.97
CA ILE A 231 17.64 -21.65 -16.17
C ILE A 231 17.56 -23.10 -15.69
N SER A 232 16.38 -23.74 -15.75
CA SER A 232 16.18 -25.12 -15.34
C SER A 232 14.84 -25.67 -15.87
N GLY A 233 14.60 -26.98 -15.74
CA GLY A 233 13.35 -27.65 -16.09
C GLY A 233 12.97 -28.72 -15.08
N GLY A 234 11.76 -29.28 -15.20
CA GLY A 234 11.25 -30.33 -14.31
C GLY A 234 10.58 -29.83 -13.03
N TRP A 235 10.31 -28.53 -12.91
CA TRP A 235 9.69 -27.94 -11.72
C TRP A 235 8.19 -28.23 -11.59
N GLY A 236 7.55 -28.73 -12.65
CA GLY A 236 6.14 -29.11 -12.65
C GLY A 236 5.79 -30.31 -11.75
N ILE A 237 6.79 -30.96 -11.15
CA ILE A 237 6.59 -32.06 -10.19
C ILE A 237 6.24 -31.57 -8.77
N TYR A 238 6.40 -30.27 -8.50
CA TYR A 238 6.20 -29.69 -7.18
C TYR A 238 4.79 -29.08 -7.06
N ALA A 239 4.13 -29.36 -5.94
CA ALA A 239 2.83 -28.78 -5.61
C ALA A 239 2.96 -27.33 -5.12
N ASN A 240 4.09 -26.98 -4.51
CA ASN A 240 4.42 -25.62 -4.08
C ASN A 240 5.91 -25.38 -4.29
N VAL A 241 6.28 -24.19 -4.77
CA VAL A 241 7.66 -23.73 -4.93
C VAL A 241 7.77 -22.29 -4.43
N PHE A 242 8.77 -22.03 -3.60
CA PHE A 242 9.02 -20.71 -3.00
C PHE A 242 10.52 -20.47 -2.79
N SER A 243 10.95 -19.21 -2.77
CA SER A 243 12.36 -18.87 -2.52
C SER A 243 12.67 -18.74 -1.04
N GLY A 244 13.87 -19.19 -0.65
CA GLY A 244 14.48 -18.91 0.63
C GLY A 244 15.22 -17.57 0.71
N GLY A 245 15.37 -16.86 -0.42
CA GLY A 245 16.33 -15.77 -0.59
C GLY A 245 17.72 -16.28 -1.01
N ASP A 246 18.60 -15.38 -1.48
CA ASP A 246 20.00 -15.66 -1.83
C ASP A 246 20.23 -16.87 -2.77
N GLY A 247 19.32 -17.06 -3.74
CA GLY A 247 19.38 -18.15 -4.71
C GLY A 247 18.90 -19.50 -4.16
N VAL A 248 18.40 -19.56 -2.93
CA VAL A 248 17.79 -20.77 -2.36
C VAL A 248 16.34 -20.88 -2.85
N ILE A 249 15.96 -22.08 -3.29
CA ILE A 249 14.61 -22.42 -3.74
C ILE A 249 14.17 -23.72 -3.06
N TYR A 250 12.96 -23.70 -2.53
CA TYR A 250 12.31 -24.86 -1.93
C TYR A 250 11.19 -25.37 -2.82
N GLY A 251 11.06 -26.68 -2.93
CA GLY A 251 9.96 -27.35 -3.61
C GLY A 251 9.31 -28.40 -2.73
N ILE A 252 7.99 -28.38 -2.61
CA ILE A 252 7.22 -29.39 -1.87
C ILE A 252 6.57 -30.33 -2.89
N LYS A 253 6.93 -31.61 -2.84
CA LYS A 253 6.29 -32.64 -3.66
C LYS A 253 4.89 -32.97 -3.14
N PRO A 254 4.00 -33.51 -3.98
CA PRO A 254 2.66 -33.94 -3.56
C PRO A 254 2.65 -34.92 -2.37
N ASN A 255 3.71 -35.72 -2.20
CA ASN A 255 3.87 -36.62 -1.06
C ASN A 255 4.31 -35.91 0.25
N GLY A 256 4.48 -34.59 0.22
CA GLY A 256 4.91 -33.79 1.37
C GLY A 256 6.42 -33.72 1.60
N ASP A 257 7.25 -34.22 0.68
CA ASP A 257 8.69 -34.07 0.78
C ASP A 257 9.15 -32.66 0.40
N LEU A 258 9.90 -32.02 1.29
CA LEU A 258 10.55 -30.73 1.04
C LEU A 258 11.93 -30.95 0.45
N HIS A 259 12.13 -30.40 -0.75
CA HIS A 259 13.39 -30.39 -1.47
C HIS A 259 13.97 -28.98 -1.47
N TRP A 260 15.29 -28.91 -1.35
CA TRP A 260 16.10 -27.70 -1.39
C TRP A 260 16.94 -27.67 -2.65
N TYR A 261 17.09 -26.48 -3.19
CA TYR A 261 17.90 -26.16 -4.35
C TYR A 261 18.68 -24.87 -4.10
N ARG A 262 19.86 -24.78 -4.71
CA ARG A 262 20.65 -23.56 -4.73
C ARG A 262 21.06 -23.21 -6.15
N HIS A 263 20.54 -22.10 -6.62
CA HIS A 263 20.89 -21.46 -7.86
C HIS A 263 22.04 -20.49 -7.57
N ASP A 264 23.26 -20.87 -7.93
CA ASP A 264 24.46 -20.07 -7.65
C ASP A 264 24.54 -18.83 -8.55
N GLY A 265 24.06 -18.95 -9.80
CA GLY A 265 23.98 -17.86 -10.77
C GLY A 265 22.78 -16.93 -10.59
N TRP A 266 22.19 -16.86 -9.41
CA TRP A 266 20.91 -16.16 -9.19
C TRP A 266 20.98 -14.65 -9.40
N LYS A 267 22.14 -14.01 -9.31
CA LYS A 267 22.27 -12.56 -9.53
C LYS A 267 22.38 -12.19 -11.01
N GLU A 268 22.98 -13.07 -11.81
CA GLU A 268 23.34 -12.85 -13.21
C GLU A 268 22.54 -13.71 -14.20
N GLY A 269 21.76 -14.67 -13.72
CA GLY A 269 20.87 -15.53 -14.52
C GLY A 269 21.55 -16.72 -15.19
N THR A 270 22.75 -17.11 -14.75
CA THR A 270 23.44 -18.30 -15.28
C THR A 270 22.90 -19.57 -14.64
N ALA A 271 22.71 -20.64 -15.42
CA ALA A 271 22.13 -21.91 -14.96
C ALA A 271 23.11 -22.77 -14.12
N HIS A 272 23.71 -22.18 -13.09
CA HIS A 272 24.66 -22.82 -12.19
C HIS A 272 23.96 -23.25 -10.90
N TRP A 273 24.08 -24.51 -10.53
CA TRP A 273 23.33 -25.11 -9.42
C TRP A 273 24.23 -25.95 -8.51
N THR A 274 24.16 -25.68 -7.21
CA THR A 274 24.73 -26.56 -6.19
C THR A 274 23.82 -27.78 -6.01
N ALA A 275 24.44 -28.97 -5.84
CA ALA A 275 23.79 -30.29 -5.81
C ALA A 275 23.09 -30.72 -7.12
N GLY A 276 23.32 -30.00 -8.23
CA GLY A 276 22.81 -30.35 -9.56
C GLY A 276 21.29 -30.18 -9.71
N ALA A 277 20.74 -30.72 -10.81
CA ALA A 277 19.34 -30.49 -11.20
C ALA A 277 18.29 -31.24 -10.35
N GLY A 278 18.72 -32.18 -9.48
CA GLY A 278 17.82 -33.04 -8.71
C GLY A 278 17.33 -32.46 -7.38
N GLY A 279 18.03 -31.45 -6.85
CA GLY A 279 17.79 -30.92 -5.51
C GLY A 279 18.10 -31.94 -4.39
N VAL A 280 18.02 -31.49 -3.15
CA VAL A 280 18.26 -32.32 -1.96
C VAL A 280 16.99 -32.40 -1.13
N ARG A 281 16.51 -33.61 -0.83
CA ARG A 281 15.41 -33.80 0.13
C ARG A 281 15.91 -33.50 1.54
N ILE A 282 15.34 -32.49 2.19
CA ILE A 282 15.79 -32.01 3.51
C ILE A 282 14.78 -32.23 4.64
N SER A 283 13.52 -32.54 4.31
CA SER A 283 12.45 -32.80 5.28
C SER A 283 11.24 -33.49 4.61
N GLY A 284 10.30 -33.97 5.42
CA GLY A 284 9.04 -34.57 4.97
C GLY A 284 7.86 -34.14 5.83
N GLY A 285 6.63 -34.45 5.40
CA GLY A 285 5.40 -34.12 6.15
C GLY A 285 4.81 -32.74 5.86
N TRP A 286 5.31 -32.03 4.85
CA TRP A 286 4.84 -30.67 4.50
C TRP A 286 3.48 -30.63 3.80
N GLY A 287 2.96 -31.78 3.37
CA GLY A 287 1.64 -31.90 2.73
C GLY A 287 0.45 -31.59 3.64
N ILE A 288 0.69 -31.33 4.94
CA ILE A 288 -0.34 -30.93 5.90
C ILE A 288 -0.70 -29.44 5.83
N TYR A 289 0.08 -28.65 5.10
CA TYR A 289 -0.07 -27.20 5.01
C TYR A 289 -0.82 -26.80 3.75
N ALA A 290 -1.79 -25.89 3.90
CA ALA A 290 -2.50 -25.29 2.77
C ALA A 290 -1.67 -24.21 2.07
N ASN A 291 -0.78 -23.54 2.81
CA ASN A 291 0.14 -22.55 2.27
C ASN A 291 1.48 -22.65 3.02
N VAL A 292 2.60 -22.54 2.30
CA VAL A 292 3.96 -22.52 2.83
C VAL A 292 4.74 -21.40 2.15
N PHE A 293 5.45 -20.59 2.93
CA PHE A 293 6.25 -19.48 2.42
C PHE A 293 7.49 -19.24 3.29
N SER A 294 8.53 -18.66 2.71
CA SER A 294 9.77 -18.35 3.42
C SER A 294 9.68 -17.01 4.15
N GLY A 295 10.20 -16.96 5.37
CA GLY A 295 10.47 -15.73 6.12
C GLY A 295 11.80 -15.06 5.77
N GLY A 296 12.66 -15.72 4.98
CA GLY A 296 14.07 -15.38 4.82
C GLY A 296 14.96 -16.04 5.88
N ASP A 297 16.27 -16.07 5.66
CA ASP A 297 17.28 -16.59 6.61
C ASP A 297 17.00 -18.00 7.17
N GLY A 298 16.41 -18.86 6.35
CA GLY A 298 16.05 -20.23 6.71
C GLY A 298 14.76 -20.36 7.53
N VAL A 299 14.03 -19.26 7.78
CA VAL A 299 12.71 -19.32 8.40
C VAL A 299 11.66 -19.73 7.38
N ILE A 300 10.80 -20.68 7.75
CA ILE A 300 9.69 -21.14 6.91
C ILE A 300 8.42 -21.11 7.74
N TYR A 301 7.36 -20.55 7.15
CA TYR A 301 6.03 -20.52 7.72
C TYR A 301 5.11 -21.48 6.98
N GLY A 302 4.25 -22.18 7.72
CA GLY A 302 3.22 -23.05 7.18
C GLY A 302 1.86 -22.74 7.80
N ILE A 303 0.84 -22.57 6.97
CA ILE A 303 -0.55 -22.35 7.40
C ILE A 303 -1.32 -23.65 7.21
N LYS A 304 -1.83 -24.22 8.31
CA LYS A 304 -2.70 -25.39 8.28
C LYS A 304 -4.10 -25.01 7.77
N PRO A 305 -4.89 -25.97 7.24
CA PRO A 305 -6.27 -25.71 6.83
C PRO A 305 -7.18 -25.13 7.92
N ASN A 306 -6.88 -25.39 9.19
CA ASN A 306 -7.61 -24.79 10.33
C ASN A 306 -7.19 -23.34 10.65
N GLY A 307 -6.28 -22.75 9.87
CA GLY A 307 -5.77 -21.40 10.03
C GLY A 307 -4.63 -21.24 11.04
N ASP A 308 -4.06 -22.33 11.56
CA ASP A 308 -2.89 -22.25 12.44
C ASP A 308 -1.61 -21.95 11.67
N LEU A 309 -0.90 -20.90 12.07
CA LEU A 309 0.42 -20.56 11.55
C LEU A 309 1.50 -21.26 12.36
N HIS A 310 2.30 -22.07 11.67
CA HIS A 310 3.45 -22.77 12.21
C HIS A 310 4.74 -22.14 11.68
N TRP A 311 5.75 -22.11 12.52
CA TRP A 311 7.09 -21.63 12.23
C TRP A 311 8.10 -22.79 12.28
N TYR A 312 9.06 -22.72 11.38
CA TYR A 312 10.20 -23.63 11.27
C TYR A 312 11.47 -22.83 11.02
N ARG A 313 12.60 -23.39 11.43
CA ARG A 313 13.92 -22.88 11.09
C ARG A 313 14.80 -23.97 10.52
N HIS A 314 15.14 -23.82 9.25
CA HIS A 314 16.12 -24.60 8.53
C HIS A 314 17.49 -23.94 8.71
N ASP A 315 18.30 -24.46 9.62
CA ASP A 315 19.61 -23.88 9.92
C ASP A 315 20.63 -24.17 8.81
N GLY A 316 20.47 -25.28 8.10
CA GLY A 316 21.29 -25.67 6.95
C GLY A 316 20.88 -25.04 5.62
N TRP A 317 20.13 -23.93 5.64
CA TRP A 317 19.50 -23.37 4.44
C TRP A 317 20.46 -22.86 3.36
N LYS A 318 21.72 -22.52 3.70
CA LYS A 318 22.71 -22.07 2.71
C LYS A 318 23.41 -23.25 2.02
N GLU A 319 23.58 -24.37 2.71
CA GLU A 319 24.36 -25.53 2.26
C GLU A 319 23.48 -26.74 1.90
N GLY A 320 22.19 -26.72 2.23
CA GLY A 320 21.23 -27.79 1.93
C GLY A 320 21.28 -28.97 2.89
N THR A 321 21.85 -28.81 4.09
CA THR A 321 21.86 -29.86 5.11
C THR A 321 20.55 -29.89 5.90
N ALA A 322 20.03 -31.07 6.21
CA ALA A 322 18.77 -31.24 6.94
C ALA A 322 18.89 -30.91 8.45
N HIS A 323 19.45 -29.76 8.79
CA HIS A 323 19.60 -29.27 10.16
C HIS A 323 18.49 -28.26 10.49
N TRP A 324 17.76 -28.51 11.57
CA TRP A 324 16.52 -27.80 11.91
C TRP A 324 16.46 -27.42 13.38
N THR A 325 16.05 -26.19 13.66
CA THR A 325 15.63 -25.76 15.00
C THR A 325 14.13 -26.00 15.17
N ALA A 326 13.74 -26.52 16.35
CA ALA A 326 12.39 -26.93 16.75
C ALA A 326 11.82 -28.23 16.13
N GLY A 327 12.66 -29.07 15.52
CA GLY A 327 12.32 -30.45 15.13
C GLY A 327 11.22 -30.60 14.07
N ALA A 328 10.76 -31.84 13.85
CA ALA A 328 9.91 -32.22 12.71
C ALA A 328 8.47 -31.65 12.73
N GLY A 329 8.00 -31.11 13.86
CA GLY A 329 6.61 -30.68 14.04
C GLY A 329 6.33 -29.19 13.83
N GLY A 330 7.38 -28.36 13.82
CA GLY A 330 7.25 -26.90 13.82
C GLY A 330 6.63 -26.36 15.11
N VAL A 331 6.69 -25.04 15.30
CA VAL A 331 6.09 -24.36 16.45
C VAL A 331 4.85 -23.61 15.99
N ARG A 332 3.68 -23.90 16.58
CA ARG A 332 2.48 -23.08 16.36
C ARG A 332 2.68 -21.72 17.04
N ILE A 333 2.67 -20.64 16.26
CA ILE A 333 2.97 -19.28 16.73
C ILE A 333 1.77 -18.32 16.65
N SER A 334 0.72 -18.68 15.92
CA SER A 334 -0.51 -17.88 15.78
C SER A 334 -1.65 -18.71 15.19
N GLY A 335 -2.87 -18.18 15.20
CA GLY A 335 -4.06 -18.79 14.60
C GLY A 335 -4.91 -17.75 13.86
N GLY A 336 -5.91 -18.21 13.09
CA GLY A 336 -6.83 -17.33 12.35
C GLY A 336 -6.35 -16.93 10.94
N TRP A 337 -5.28 -17.52 10.43
CA TRP A 337 -4.71 -17.18 9.12
C TRP A 337 -5.51 -17.70 7.93
N GLY A 338 -6.49 -18.59 8.16
CA GLY A 338 -7.38 -19.13 7.14
C GLY A 338 -8.34 -18.10 6.51
N ILE A 339 -8.38 -16.86 7.04
CA ILE A 339 -9.19 -15.76 6.49
C ILE A 339 -8.56 -15.08 5.26
N TYR A 340 -7.29 -15.37 4.98
CA TYR A 340 -6.52 -14.73 3.91
C TYR A 340 -6.54 -15.56 2.64
N ALA A 341 -6.82 -14.92 1.50
CA ALA A 341 -6.74 -15.53 0.19
C ALA A 341 -5.28 -15.68 -0.29
N ASN A 342 -4.40 -14.77 0.15
CA ASN A 342 -2.97 -14.82 -0.14
C ASN A 342 -2.18 -14.35 1.09
N VAL A 343 -1.08 -15.03 1.40
CA VAL A 343 -0.16 -14.67 2.48
C VAL A 343 1.28 -14.76 1.95
N PHE A 344 2.09 -13.74 2.22
CA PHE A 344 3.49 -13.69 1.82
C PHE A 344 4.34 -12.94 2.84
N SER A 345 5.64 -13.23 2.84
CA SER A 345 6.60 -12.60 3.76
C SER A 345 7.09 -11.26 3.23
N GLY A 346 7.33 -10.33 4.15
CA GLY A 346 8.08 -9.09 3.95
C GLY A 346 9.57 -9.21 4.26
N GLY A 347 10.04 -10.37 4.69
CA GLY A 347 11.34 -10.52 5.35
C GLY A 347 11.31 -10.04 6.80
N ASP A 348 12.35 -10.36 7.58
CA ASP A 348 12.56 -9.86 8.95
C ASP A 348 11.36 -9.99 9.92
N GLY A 349 10.56 -11.05 9.74
CA GLY A 349 9.37 -11.32 10.55
C GLY A 349 8.13 -10.52 10.15
N VAL A 350 8.19 -9.74 9.08
CA VAL A 350 7.00 -9.09 8.50
C VAL A 350 6.21 -10.10 7.67
N ILE A 351 4.90 -10.12 7.85
CA ILE A 351 3.98 -10.99 7.11
C ILE A 351 2.81 -10.16 6.61
N TYR A 352 2.47 -10.34 5.34
CA TYR A 352 1.34 -9.71 4.69
C TYR A 352 0.24 -10.73 4.42
N GLY A 353 -1.02 -10.34 4.64
CA GLY A 353 -2.20 -11.14 4.31
C GLY A 353 -3.21 -10.32 3.53
N ILE A 354 -3.67 -10.86 2.40
CA ILE A 354 -4.72 -10.25 1.57
C ILE A 354 -6.03 -11.00 1.81
N LYS A 355 -7.04 -10.29 2.31
CA LYS A 355 -8.39 -10.84 2.47
C LYS A 355 -9.08 -10.96 1.10
N PRO A 356 -10.11 -11.81 0.96
CA PRO A 356 -10.87 -11.93 -0.28
C PRO A 356 -11.49 -10.62 -0.78
N ASN A 357 -11.75 -9.66 0.10
CA ASN A 357 -12.26 -8.33 -0.25
C ASN A 357 -11.17 -7.34 -0.70
N GLY A 358 -9.93 -7.81 -0.88
CA GLY A 358 -8.80 -7.00 -1.33
C GLY A 358 -8.10 -6.20 -0.22
N ASP A 359 -8.49 -6.34 1.05
CA ASP A 359 -7.80 -5.67 2.14
C ASP A 359 -6.45 -6.32 2.45
N LEU A 360 -5.38 -5.53 2.36
CA LEU A 360 -4.03 -5.93 2.73
C LEU A 360 -3.76 -5.61 4.20
N HIS A 361 -3.43 -6.65 4.95
CA HIS A 361 -3.07 -6.58 6.36
C HIS A 361 -1.58 -6.86 6.54
N TRP A 362 -0.97 -6.16 7.48
CA TRP A 362 0.41 -6.30 7.89
C TRP A 362 0.50 -6.85 9.31
N TYR A 363 1.50 -7.69 9.53
CA TYR A 363 1.84 -8.30 10.79
C TYR A 363 3.34 -8.27 11.00
N ARG A 364 3.75 -8.22 12.27
CA ARG A 364 5.14 -8.34 12.67
C ARG A 364 5.31 -9.40 13.74
N HIS A 365 5.98 -10.48 13.38
CA HIS A 365 6.41 -11.54 14.25
C HIS A 365 7.80 -11.19 14.81
N ASP A 366 7.88 -10.63 16.02
CA ASP A 366 9.15 -10.20 16.60
C ASP A 366 10.04 -11.39 16.99
N GLY A 367 9.42 -12.53 17.32
CA GLY A 367 10.09 -13.79 17.64
C GLY A 367 10.56 -14.58 16.42
N TRP A 368 10.56 -14.02 15.21
CA TRP A 368 10.79 -14.76 13.97
C TRP A 368 12.13 -15.50 13.88
N LYS A 369 13.16 -15.07 14.61
CA LYS A 369 14.46 -15.77 14.63
C LYS A 369 14.45 -17.00 15.55
N GLN A 370 13.64 -17.00 16.61
CA GLN A 370 13.63 -18.02 17.67
C GLN A 370 12.33 -18.86 17.71
N GLY A 371 11.29 -18.46 16.99
CA GLY A 371 10.00 -19.13 16.96
C GLY A 371 9.09 -18.81 18.15
N THR A 372 9.34 -17.72 18.88
CA THR A 372 8.46 -17.30 19.98
C THR A 372 7.24 -16.53 19.44
N ALA A 373 6.06 -16.83 19.97
CA ALA A 373 4.80 -16.20 19.53
C ALA A 373 4.63 -14.75 20.01
N HIS A 374 5.63 -13.88 19.75
CA HIS A 374 5.61 -12.46 20.06
C HIS A 374 5.29 -11.65 18.81
N TRP A 375 4.29 -10.77 18.92
CA TRP A 375 3.74 -10.04 17.79
C TRP A 375 3.55 -8.56 18.09
N THR A 376 3.95 -7.70 17.16
CA THR A 376 3.58 -6.29 17.14
C THR A 376 2.26 -6.12 16.39
N ALA A 377 1.38 -5.24 16.91
CA ALA A 377 -0.01 -5.01 16.46
C ALA A 377 -1.07 -6.10 16.78
N GLY A 378 -0.73 -7.09 17.62
CA GLY A 378 -1.70 -8.05 18.19
C GLY A 378 -2.33 -9.01 17.17
N ALA A 379 -3.38 -9.74 17.60
CA ALA A 379 -3.94 -10.88 16.86
C ALA A 379 -4.71 -10.52 15.57
N GLY A 380 -5.00 -9.23 15.31
CA GLY A 380 -5.80 -8.78 14.16
C GLY A 380 -5.00 -8.24 12.98
N GLY A 381 -3.71 -7.95 13.16
CA GLY A 381 -2.89 -7.24 12.17
C GLY A 381 -3.36 -5.80 11.93
N VAL A 382 -2.59 -5.04 11.16
CA VAL A 382 -2.94 -3.67 10.76
C VAL A 382 -3.38 -3.68 9.31
N ARG A 383 -4.58 -3.19 9.00
CA ARG A 383 -4.97 -2.94 7.61
C ARG A 383 -4.19 -1.74 7.07
N ILE A 384 -3.38 -1.96 6.04
CA ILE A 384 -2.45 -0.94 5.51
C ILE A 384 -2.76 -0.52 4.06
N SER A 385 -3.66 -1.22 3.37
CA SER A 385 -4.10 -0.88 2.01
C SER A 385 -5.35 -1.69 1.62
N GLY A 386 -5.98 -1.37 0.49
CA GLY A 386 -7.13 -2.07 -0.08
C GLY A 386 -7.06 -2.14 -1.61
N GLY A 387 -7.95 -2.93 -2.23
CA GLY A 387 -8.03 -3.09 -3.69
C GLY A 387 -7.03 -4.11 -4.28
N TRP A 388 -6.51 -5.03 -3.47
CA TRP A 388 -5.56 -6.05 -3.92
C TRP A 388 -6.23 -7.26 -4.59
N ASP A 389 -7.56 -7.35 -4.54
CA ASP A 389 -8.39 -8.35 -5.19
C ASP A 389 -8.40 -8.24 -6.73
N ILE A 390 -7.88 -7.14 -7.29
CA ILE A 390 -7.69 -6.97 -8.74
C ILE A 390 -6.55 -7.82 -9.31
N TYR A 391 -5.71 -8.42 -8.45
CA TYR A 391 -4.55 -9.20 -8.85
C TYR A 391 -4.84 -10.70 -8.80
N ALA A 392 -4.44 -11.40 -9.86
CA ALA A 392 -4.49 -12.87 -9.91
C ALA A 392 -3.38 -13.51 -9.04
N GLY A 393 -2.28 -12.79 -8.81
CA GLY A 393 -1.20 -13.20 -7.92
C GLY A 393 -0.49 -12.00 -7.32
N VAL A 394 -0.10 -12.10 -6.04
CA VAL A 394 0.67 -11.07 -5.34
C VAL A 394 1.81 -11.77 -4.60
N PHE A 395 3.01 -11.21 -4.68
CA PHE A 395 4.19 -11.74 -4.01
C PHE A 395 5.12 -10.63 -3.54
N GLY A 396 5.85 -10.93 -2.47
CA GLY A 396 6.88 -10.08 -1.91
C GLY A 396 8.14 -10.08 -2.77
N GLY A 397 8.80 -8.92 -2.87
CA GLY A 397 10.11 -8.74 -3.49
C GLY A 397 11.23 -8.85 -2.45
N ASP A 398 12.00 -7.77 -2.32
CA ASP A 398 13.03 -7.62 -1.29
C ASP A 398 12.90 -6.27 -0.58
N THR A 399 13.56 -6.17 0.56
CA THR A 399 13.77 -4.93 1.29
C THR A 399 15.01 -4.22 0.77
N TYR A 400 14.92 -2.92 0.62
CA TYR A 400 16.10 -2.08 0.46
C TYR A 400 16.31 -1.27 1.74
N ILE A 401 17.49 -1.42 2.33
CA ILE A 401 17.96 -0.65 3.48
C ILE A 401 19.27 0.00 3.01
N GLU A 402 19.36 1.33 3.06
CA GLU A 402 20.64 1.99 2.80
C GLU A 402 21.63 1.66 3.92
N PRO A 403 22.91 1.35 3.59
CA PRO A 403 23.96 1.27 4.59
C PRO A 403 24.06 2.59 5.36
N ALA A 404 24.26 2.52 6.68
CA ALA A 404 24.60 3.71 7.45
C ALA A 404 25.92 4.28 6.88
N GLY A 405 25.85 5.51 6.38
CA GLY A 405 27.00 6.24 5.83
C GLY A 405 27.97 6.72 6.89
#